data_AF-A0A931MVJ8-F1
#
_entry.id   AF-A0A931MVJ8-F1
#
_cell.length_a   1.000
_cell.length_b   1.000
_cell.length_c   1.000
_cell.angle_alpha   90.00
_cell.angle_beta   90.00
_cell.angle_gamma   90.00
#
_symmetry.space_group_name_H-M   'P 1'
#
loop_
_entity.id
_entity.type
_entity.pdbx_description
1 polymer ?
#
loop_
_entity_poly.entity_id
_entity_poly.type
_entity_poly.pdbx_seq_one_letter_code
_entity_poly.pdbx_strand_id
1 'polypeptide(L)' 'MNKISLILFLLFCLLFIANGLFQGIRHDSWTSLTIAIVVIILGALSMLRKKNK' A
#
# COMPACT_ATOMS: atom_id res chain seq x y z
N MET A 1 -2.80 16.75 -6.99
CA MET A 1 -3.07 15.32 -7.23
C MET A 1 -4.49 15.17 -7.74
N ASN A 2 -4.72 14.35 -8.76
CA ASN A 2 -6.10 14.10 -9.20
C ASN A 2 -6.81 13.32 -8.07
N LYS A 3 -8.01 13.77 -7.66
CA LYS A 3 -8.77 13.18 -6.52
C LYS A 3 -8.89 11.65 -6.62
N ILE A 4 -9.04 11.17 -7.84
CA ILE A 4 -9.10 9.74 -8.22
C ILE A 4 -7.86 8.97 -7.76
N SER A 5 -6.66 9.53 -7.93
CA SER A 5 -5.41 8.87 -7.55
C SER A 5 -5.26 8.78 -6.04
N LEU A 6 -5.83 9.72 -5.30
CA LEU A 6 -5.82 9.75 -3.84
C LEU A 6 -6.79 8.70 -3.28
N ILE A 7 -7.97 8.59 -3.90
CA ILE A 7 -8.96 7.56 -3.59
C ILE A 7 -8.40 6.16 -3.86
N LEU A 8 -7.77 5.94 -5.02
CA LEU A 8 -7.13 4.66 -5.37
C LEU A 8 -6.04 4.28 -4.37
N PHE A 9 -5.21 5.24 -3.94
CA PHE A 9 -4.18 5.01 -2.93
C PHE A 9 -4.79 4.61 -1.58
N LEU A 10 -5.84 5.31 -1.15
CA LEU A 10 -6.54 4.99 0.10
C LEU A 10 -7.17 3.59 0.07
N LEU A 11 -7.77 3.22 -1.05
CA LEU A 11 -8.38 1.91 -1.29
C LEU A 11 -7.33 0.80 -1.23
N PHE A 12 -6.18 1.00 -1.88
CA PHE A 12 -5.06 0.07 -1.82
C PHE A 12 -4.51 -0.07 -0.40
N CYS A 13 -4.36 1.03 0.35
CA CYS A 13 -3.95 0.97 1.76
C CYS A 13 -4.93 0.17 2.62
N LEU A 14 -6.24 0.39 2.48
CA LEU A 14 -7.25 -0.37 3.24
C LEU A 14 -7.20 -1.87 2.91
N LEU A 15 -7.14 -2.22 1.63
CA LEU A 15 -7.02 -3.60 1.16
C LEU A 15 -5.73 -4.25 1.70
N PHE A 16 -4.62 -3.51 1.73
CA PHE A 16 -3.36 -4.01 2.25
C PHE A 16 -3.37 -4.27 3.74
N ILE A 17 -3.94 -3.35 4.52
CA ILE A 17 -4.03 -3.50 5.97
C ILE A 17 -4.94 -4.68 6.31
N ALA A 18 -6.12 -4.77 5.67
CA ALA A 18 -7.07 -5.85 5.90
C ALA A 18 -6.48 -7.22 5.53
N ASN A 19 -5.88 -7.34 4.35
CA ASN A 19 -5.29 -8.60 3.88
C ASN A 19 -4.01 -8.94 4.66
N GLY A 20 -3.26 -7.91 5.07
CA GLY A 20 -2.09 -7.96 5.94
C GLY A 20 -2.38 -8.62 7.28
N LEU A 21 -3.35 -8.07 8.00
CA LEU A 21 -3.85 -8.58 9.28
C LEU A 21 -4.44 -9.99 9.13
N PHE A 22 -5.23 -10.23 8.09
CA PHE A 22 -5.91 -11.51 7.91
C PHE A 22 -4.92 -12.66 7.61
N GLN A 23 -3.90 -12.42 6.78
CA GLN A 23 -2.83 -13.41 6.53
C GLN A 23 -1.88 -13.55 7.71
N GLY A 24 -1.52 -12.44 8.38
CA GLY A 24 -0.62 -12.48 9.53
C GLY A 24 -1.20 -13.27 10.71
N ILE A 25 -2.50 -13.13 10.96
CA ILE A 25 -3.19 -13.87 12.03
C ILE A 25 -3.42 -15.34 11.64
N ARG A 26 -3.66 -15.65 10.36
CA ARG A 26 -4.11 -16.99 9.94
C ARG A 26 -2.99 -17.93 9.51
N HIS A 27 -1.86 -17.41 9.04
CA HIS A 27 -0.83 -18.23 8.37
C HIS A 27 0.61 -18.06 8.92
N ASP A 28 0.83 -17.26 9.97
CA ASP A 28 2.18 -16.89 10.46
C ASP A 28 3.11 -16.36 9.34
N SER A 29 2.51 -15.94 8.22
CA SER A 29 3.22 -15.57 7.01
C SER A 29 3.34 -14.06 6.94
N TRP A 30 4.53 -13.57 7.29
CA TRP A 30 4.94 -12.16 7.25
C TRP A 30 5.03 -11.60 5.82
N THR A 31 4.80 -12.45 4.82
CA THR A 31 4.74 -12.09 3.40
C THR A 31 3.78 -10.93 3.15
N SER A 32 2.63 -10.92 3.82
CA SER A 32 1.63 -9.85 3.73
C SER A 32 2.20 -8.48 4.17
N LEU A 33 3.05 -8.49 5.20
CA LEU A 33 3.72 -7.31 5.76
C LEU A 33 4.78 -6.77 4.80
N THR A 34 5.56 -7.65 4.18
CA THR A 34 6.53 -7.27 3.14
C THR A 34 5.86 -6.68 1.90
N ILE A 35 4.74 -7.23 1.45
CA ILE A 35 4.03 -6.69 0.29
C ILE A 35 3.42 -5.31 0.65
N ALA A 36 2.95 -5.11 1.89
CA ALA A 36 2.49 -3.81 2.37
C ALA A 36 3.59 -2.75 2.30
N ILE A 37 4.80 -3.11 2.76
CA ILE A 37 5.97 -2.24 2.69
C ILE A 37 6.31 -1.89 1.23
N VAL A 38 6.29 -2.88 0.32
CA VAL A 38 6.56 -2.65 -1.10
C VAL A 38 5.55 -1.70 -1.73
N VAL A 39 4.26 -1.83 -1.42
CA VAL A 39 3.21 -0.95 -1.95
C VAL A 39 3.30 0.46 -1.38
N ILE A 40 3.64 0.61 -0.09
CA ILE A 40 3.91 1.91 0.53
C ILE A 40 5.12 2.59 -0.13
N ILE A 41 6.21 1.85 -0.35
CA ILE A 41 7.41 2.36 -1.03
C ILE A 41 7.11 2.77 -2.47
N LEU A 42 6.37 1.95 -3.23
CA LEU A 42 5.97 2.26 -4.60
C LEU A 42 5.05 3.49 -4.66
N GLY A 43 4.09 3.59 -3.74
CA GLY A 43 3.21 4.75 -3.62
C GLY A 43 3.97 6.03 -3.27
N ALA A 44 4.88 5.95 -2.31
CA ALA A 44 5.75 7.06 -1.92
C ALA A 44 6.68 7.49 -3.06
N LEU A 45 7.30 6.54 -3.78
CA LEU A 45 8.13 6.80 -4.96
C LEU A 45 7.34 7.46 -6.08
N SER A 46 6.12 6.98 -6.35
CA SER A 46 5.21 7.58 -7.34
C SER A 46 4.89 9.03 -6.99
N MET A 47 4.63 9.30 -5.71
CA MET A 47 4.34 10.64 -5.20
C MET A 47 5.57 11.56 -5.25
N LEU A 48 6.77 11.03 -4.93
CA LEU A 48 8.04 11.77 -5.00
C LEU A 48 8.41 12.13 -6.44
N ARG A 49 8.29 11.18 -7.37
CA ARG A 49 8.51 11.42 -8.82
C ARG A 49 7.55 12.45 -9.38
N LYS A 50 6.32 12.51 -8.88
CA LYS A 50 5.32 13.48 -9.32
C LYS A 50 5.53 14.89 -8.75
N LYS A 51 6.25 15.01 -7.63
CA LYS A 51 6.59 16.29 -6.99
C LYS A 51 7.86 16.93 -7.57
N ASN A 52 8.73 16.13 -8.17
CA ASN A 52 9.99 16.56 -8.82
C ASN A 52 9.84 16.88 -10.32
N LYS A 53 8.62 17.09 -10.80
CA LYS A 53 8.29 17.42 -12.20
C LYS A 53 7.38 18.64 -12.21
#